data_AF-A0A7W1DFM6-F1
#
_entry.id   AF-A0A7W1DFM6-F1
#
_cell.length_a   1.000
_cell.length_b   1.000
_cell.length_c   1.000
_cell.angle_alpha   90.00
_cell.angle_beta   90.00
_cell.angle_gamma   90.00
#
_symmetry.space_group_name_H-M   'P 1'
#
loop_
_entity.id
_entity.type
_entity.pdbx_description
1 polymer ?
#
loop_
_entity_poly.entity_id
_entity_poly.type
_entity_poly.pdbx_seq_one_letter_code
_entity_poly.pdbx_strand_id
1 'polypeptide(L)'
;MDLRVALEPPLDTACLLDCVPELSLARELEGSPYHHLDTLDHVLEVVRGVECELQEGRVGARVGEDRVQGLRLAALLHDVAKPVTRGELEGRVHFVSHDSLGAGMVRRIGRRLGLSAGETDLTATLTALHLKIGFMGNPRTDYPPERLARAAGPFGEELAVLSWADRLAAQGPRLKPEHLRRHEELCTWFLRVSRGLGPHPVPDYAASEGTIPSGSGADIGYAASHHRLLAARGTGDNPAFTRLPRPL
;
A
#
# COMPACT_ATOMS: atom_id res chain seq x y z
N MET A 1 -16.14 17.18 7.35
CA MET A 1 -15.12 17.35 6.30
C MET A 1 -14.97 16.03 5.57
N ASP A 2 -14.93 16.08 4.24
CA ASP A 2 -14.93 14.88 3.40
C ASP A 2 -13.49 14.55 2.97
N LEU A 3 -12.97 13.42 3.45
CA LEU A 3 -11.64 12.93 3.12
C LEU A 3 -11.46 12.70 1.61
N ARG A 4 -12.53 12.32 0.89
CA ARG A 4 -12.46 12.04 -0.55
C ARG A 4 -12.15 13.32 -1.31
N VAL A 5 -12.86 14.40 -0.98
CA VAL A 5 -12.64 15.73 -1.56
C VAL A 5 -11.26 16.26 -1.20
N ALA A 6 -10.78 16.02 0.02
CA ALA A 6 -9.45 16.47 0.46
C ALA A 6 -8.28 15.82 -0.30
N LEU A 7 -8.51 14.65 -0.88
CA LEU A 7 -7.55 13.91 -1.70
C LEU A 7 -7.59 14.30 -3.18
N GLU A 8 -8.56 15.12 -3.61
CA GLU A 8 -8.59 15.65 -4.97
C GLU A 8 -7.61 16.83 -5.12
N PRO A 9 -6.95 17.01 -6.27
CA PRO A 9 -6.11 18.18 -6.51
C PRO A 9 -6.93 19.49 -6.57
N PRO A 10 -6.49 20.59 -5.93
CA PRO A 10 -5.35 20.67 -5.02
C PRO A 10 -5.65 20.07 -3.64
N LEU A 11 -4.69 19.31 -3.10
CA LEU A 11 -4.83 18.62 -1.80
C LEU A 11 -5.10 19.60 -0.65
N ASP A 12 -6.16 19.35 0.12
CA ASP A 12 -6.45 20.11 1.34
C ASP A 12 -5.73 19.47 2.53
N THR A 13 -4.49 19.92 2.76
CA THR A 13 -3.61 19.35 3.79
C THR A 13 -4.18 19.53 5.21
N ALA A 14 -4.86 20.64 5.48
CA ALA A 14 -5.50 20.86 6.78
C ALA A 14 -6.60 19.82 7.00
N CYS A 15 -7.43 19.61 5.98
CA CYS A 15 -8.48 18.60 6.03
C CYS A 15 -7.98 17.18 6.18
N LEU A 16 -6.91 16.82 5.45
CA LEU A 16 -6.28 15.51 5.58
C LEU A 16 -5.80 15.24 7.00
N LEU A 17 -5.22 16.24 7.67
CA LEU A 17 -4.73 16.11 9.05
C LEU A 17 -5.87 16.04 10.08
N ASP A 18 -6.97 16.74 9.84
CA ASP A 18 -8.16 16.64 10.70
C ASP A 18 -8.84 15.26 10.58
N CYS A 19 -8.92 14.71 9.37
CA CYS A 19 -9.49 13.39 9.11
C CYS A 19 -8.56 12.24 9.55
N VAL A 20 -7.25 12.41 9.35
CA VAL A 20 -6.21 11.42 9.63
C VAL A 20 -5.13 12.04 10.54
N PRO A 21 -5.44 12.26 11.83
CA PRO A 21 -4.51 12.89 12.77
C PRO A 21 -3.21 12.10 12.98
N GLU A 22 -3.18 10.80 12.66
CA GLU A 22 -1.95 9.99 12.71
C GLU A 22 -0.84 10.55 11.81
N LEU A 23 -1.18 11.23 10.72
CA LEU A 23 -0.22 11.87 9.82
C LEU A 23 0.47 13.08 10.44
N SER A 24 -0.10 13.68 11.49
CA SER A 24 0.56 14.79 12.20
C SER A 24 1.90 14.38 12.82
N LEU A 25 2.04 13.09 13.18
CA LEU A 25 3.29 12.52 13.70
C LEU A 25 4.39 12.39 12.65
N ALA A 26 4.05 12.50 11.36
CA ALA A 26 4.99 12.46 10.25
C ALA A 26 5.69 13.79 9.98
N ARG A 27 5.20 14.89 10.59
CA ARG A 27 5.83 16.21 10.50
C ARG A 27 7.20 16.18 11.15
N GLU A 28 8.18 16.84 10.53
CA GLU A 28 9.53 17.01 11.08
C GLU A 28 10.30 15.69 11.29
N LEU A 29 9.78 14.56 10.81
CA LEU A 29 10.51 13.30 10.77
C LEU A 29 11.38 13.26 9.51
N GLU A 30 12.67 13.51 9.71
CA GLU A 30 13.69 13.29 8.69
C GLU A 30 13.73 11.81 8.29
N GLY A 31 13.62 11.55 6.99
CA GLY A 31 13.70 10.22 6.41
C GLY A 31 15.14 9.68 6.32
N SER A 32 15.29 8.56 5.62
CA SER A 32 16.61 8.04 5.21
C SER A 32 17.33 9.05 4.29
N PRO A 33 18.68 9.05 4.15
CA PRO A 33 19.43 9.93 3.25
C PRO A 33 19.07 9.89 1.74
N TYR A 34 18.07 9.10 1.37
CA TYR A 34 17.42 9.08 0.05
C TYR A 34 16.17 9.97 -0.05
N HIS A 35 15.74 10.61 1.04
CA HIS A 35 14.63 11.55 1.07
C HIS A 35 15.16 12.98 1.31
N HIS A 36 14.56 13.94 0.62
CA HIS A 36 14.86 15.39 0.75
C HIS A 36 13.72 16.15 1.42
N LEU A 37 12.60 15.47 1.67
CA LEU A 37 11.39 15.97 2.32
C LEU A 37 11.26 15.33 3.70
N ASP A 38 10.53 16.00 4.60
CA ASP A 38 10.03 15.33 5.79
C ASP A 38 8.99 14.25 5.41
N THR A 39 8.62 13.40 6.37
CA THR A 39 7.77 12.24 6.06
C THR A 39 6.37 12.65 5.58
N LEU A 40 5.82 13.79 6.05
CA LEU A 40 4.50 14.27 5.61
C LEU A 40 4.56 14.82 4.18
N ASP A 41 5.54 15.66 3.89
CA ASP A 41 5.74 16.24 2.55
C ASP A 41 5.99 15.15 1.52
N HIS A 42 6.77 14.12 1.88
CA HIS A 42 6.95 12.94 1.06
C HIS A 42 5.62 12.26 0.75
N VAL A 43 4.79 11.98 1.76
CA VAL A 43 3.47 11.36 1.58
C VAL A 43 2.59 12.19 0.64
N LEU A 44 2.54 13.50 0.81
CA LEU A 44 1.75 14.39 -0.06
C LEU A 44 2.27 14.36 -1.51
N GLU A 45 3.59 14.28 -1.69
CA GLU A 45 4.19 14.14 -3.02
C GLU A 45 3.89 12.78 -3.66
N VAL A 46 3.82 11.70 -2.88
CA VAL A 46 3.37 10.39 -3.39
C VAL A 46 1.92 10.46 -3.87
N VAL A 47 1.02 11.14 -3.13
CA VAL A 47 -0.37 11.33 -3.58
C VAL A 47 -0.43 12.08 -4.91
N ARG A 48 0.37 13.15 -5.09
CA ARG A 48 0.46 13.85 -6.38
C ARG A 48 1.03 12.96 -7.48
N GLY A 49 2.07 12.18 -7.17
CA GLY A 49 2.70 11.26 -8.11
C GLY A 49 1.75 10.16 -8.60
N VAL A 50 0.84 9.69 -7.74
CA VAL A 50 -0.24 8.77 -8.14
C VAL A 50 -1.15 9.41 -9.19
N GLU A 51 -1.57 10.66 -8.98
CA GLU A 51 -2.42 11.37 -9.96
C GLU A 51 -1.71 11.55 -11.30
N CYS A 52 -0.44 11.93 -11.28
CA CYS A 52 0.36 12.03 -12.50
C CYS A 52 0.47 10.68 -13.21
N GLU A 53 0.75 9.59 -12.49
CA GLU A 53 0.87 8.27 -13.10
C GLU A 53 -0.46 7.75 -13.66
N LEU A 54 -1.59 8.04 -13.01
CA LEU A 54 -2.91 7.69 -13.54
C LEU A 54 -3.22 8.43 -14.86
N GLN A 55 -2.66 9.61 -15.07
CA GLN A 55 -2.82 10.40 -16.31
C GLN A 55 -1.80 10.00 -17.40
N GLU A 56 -0.54 9.81 -17.02
CA GLU A 56 0.56 9.55 -17.96
C GLU A 56 0.67 8.08 -18.34
N GLY A 57 0.29 7.17 -17.43
CA GLY A 57 0.34 5.72 -17.63
C GLY A 57 1.75 5.18 -17.94
N ARG A 58 2.79 5.77 -17.35
CA ARG A 58 4.18 5.49 -17.68
C ARG A 58 4.59 4.05 -17.42
N VAL A 59 4.14 3.44 -16.32
CA VAL A 59 4.40 2.01 -16.05
C VAL A 59 3.40 1.09 -16.76
N GLY A 60 2.42 1.64 -17.49
CA GLY A 60 1.42 0.89 -18.24
C GLY A 60 0.42 0.14 -17.36
N ALA A 61 0.19 0.63 -16.13
CA ALA A 61 -0.80 0.07 -15.21
C ALA A 61 -2.24 0.36 -15.69
N ARG A 62 -3.18 -0.51 -15.35
CA ARG A 62 -4.60 -0.43 -15.74
C ARG A 62 -5.47 -0.39 -14.48
N VAL A 63 -5.58 0.79 -13.88
CA VAL A 63 -6.37 1.01 -12.67
C VAL A 63 -7.82 1.33 -13.05
N GLY A 64 -8.78 0.63 -12.47
CA GLY A 64 -10.22 0.91 -12.65
C GLY A 64 -10.66 2.14 -11.86
N GLU A 65 -11.67 2.87 -12.36
CA GLU A 65 -12.19 4.09 -11.71
C GLU A 65 -12.67 3.82 -10.28
N ASP A 66 -13.25 2.64 -10.03
CA ASP A 66 -13.71 2.18 -8.71
C ASP A 66 -12.59 2.02 -7.68
N ARG A 67 -11.32 1.99 -8.13
CA ARG A 67 -10.14 1.74 -7.30
C ARG A 67 -9.26 2.96 -7.09
N VAL A 68 -9.46 4.01 -7.88
CA VAL A 68 -8.70 5.26 -7.79
C VAL A 68 -8.75 5.83 -6.37
N GLN A 69 -9.94 5.87 -5.76
CA GLN A 69 -10.08 6.40 -4.39
C GLN A 69 -9.32 5.55 -3.36
N GLY A 70 -9.37 4.22 -3.47
CA GLY A 70 -8.61 3.32 -2.59
C GLY A 70 -7.10 3.49 -2.75
N LEU A 71 -6.63 3.72 -3.98
CA LEU A 71 -5.23 3.98 -4.30
C LEU A 71 -4.74 5.32 -3.74
N ARG A 72 -5.54 6.39 -3.84
CA ARG A 72 -5.26 7.68 -3.18
C ARG A 72 -5.12 7.52 -1.66
N LEU A 73 -6.03 6.77 -1.05
CA LEU A 73 -5.97 6.44 0.38
C LEU A 73 -4.71 5.62 0.71
N ALA A 74 -4.33 4.67 -0.14
CA ALA A 74 -3.11 3.89 0.04
C ALA A 74 -1.86 4.77 -0.03
N ALA A 75 -1.79 5.70 -0.99
CA ALA A 75 -0.71 6.67 -1.09
C ALA A 75 -0.60 7.54 0.15
N LEU A 76 -1.73 8.02 0.68
CA LEU A 76 -1.77 8.80 1.92
C LEU A 76 -1.28 8.00 3.14
N LEU A 77 -1.55 6.69 3.19
CA LEU A 77 -1.35 5.86 4.37
C LEU A 77 -0.16 4.89 4.28
N HIS A 78 0.55 4.80 3.16
CA HIS A 78 1.58 3.78 2.93
C HIS A 78 2.67 3.78 4.02
N ASP A 79 2.97 4.96 4.55
CA ASP A 79 4.02 5.21 5.54
C ASP A 79 3.48 5.65 6.91
N VAL A 80 2.18 5.51 7.17
CA VAL A 80 1.52 6.04 8.38
C VAL A 80 2.14 5.53 9.70
N ALA A 81 2.83 4.39 9.66
CA ALA A 81 3.49 3.80 10.82
C ALA A 81 4.98 4.14 10.95
N LYS A 82 5.61 4.86 10.01
CA LYS A 82 7.02 5.28 10.13
C LYS A 82 7.30 6.00 11.45
N PRO A 83 6.48 6.97 11.93
CA PRO A 83 6.73 7.67 13.19
C PRO A 83 6.87 6.75 14.40
N VAL A 84 5.97 5.78 14.50
CA VAL A 84 5.87 4.89 15.68
C VAL A 84 6.77 3.65 15.59
N THR A 85 7.45 3.45 14.46
CA THR A 85 8.42 2.36 14.23
C THR A 85 9.85 2.85 14.09
N ARG A 86 10.07 4.16 14.30
CA ARG A 86 11.40 4.76 14.29
C ARG A 86 12.24 4.18 15.42
N GLY A 87 13.35 3.55 15.06
CA GLY A 87 14.41 3.13 15.97
C GLY A 87 15.76 3.62 15.48
N GLU A 88 16.76 3.59 16.36
CA GLU A 88 18.13 3.93 16.01
C GLU A 88 19.06 2.80 16.48
N LEU A 89 19.92 2.33 15.58
CA LEU A 89 20.91 1.31 15.87
C LEU A 89 22.24 1.74 15.25
N GLU A 90 23.30 1.81 16.05
CA GLU A 90 24.64 2.20 15.59
C GLU A 90 24.67 3.55 14.83
N GLY A 91 23.87 4.52 15.28
CA GLY A 91 23.77 5.85 14.65
C GLY A 91 23.00 5.87 13.34
N ARG A 92 22.31 4.78 12.97
CA ARG A 92 21.45 4.69 11.79
C ARG A 92 19.99 4.58 12.20
N VAL A 93 19.16 5.43 11.59
CA VAL A 93 17.70 5.39 11.76
C VAL A 93 17.11 4.25 10.94
N HIS A 94 16.20 3.50 11.55
CA HIS A 94 15.48 2.39 10.95
C HIS A 94 13.98 2.49 11.24
N PHE A 95 13.16 2.01 10.31
CA PHE A 95 11.69 1.95 10.44
C PHE A 95 11.24 0.50 10.31
N VAL A 96 11.48 -0.29 11.35
CA VAL A 96 11.30 -1.74 11.29
C VAL A 96 9.80 -2.08 11.28
N SER A 97 9.37 -2.87 10.29
CA SER A 97 7.98 -3.36 10.17
C SER A 97 6.89 -2.28 10.02
N HIS A 98 7.24 -1.07 9.59
CA HIS A 98 6.26 0.00 9.37
C HIS A 98 5.22 -0.36 8.31
N ASP A 99 5.58 -1.13 7.29
CA ASP A 99 4.64 -1.66 6.29
C ASP A 99 3.52 -2.49 6.94
N SER A 100 3.89 -3.45 7.78
CA SER A 100 2.97 -4.39 8.42
C SER A 100 2.16 -3.72 9.54
N LEU A 101 2.80 -2.86 10.35
CA LEU A 101 2.10 -2.09 11.38
C LEU A 101 1.16 -1.05 10.74
N GLY A 102 1.58 -0.43 9.64
CA GLY A 102 0.80 0.52 8.85
C GLY A 102 -0.48 -0.10 8.33
N ALA A 103 -0.42 -1.31 7.76
CA ALA A 103 -1.62 -2.04 7.35
C ALA A 103 -2.59 -2.28 8.53
N GLY A 104 -2.08 -2.55 9.73
CA GLY A 104 -2.89 -2.63 10.95
C GLY A 104 -3.48 -1.28 11.39
N MET A 105 -2.80 -0.17 11.13
CA MET A 105 -3.32 1.19 11.35
C MET A 105 -4.43 1.53 10.36
N VAL A 106 -4.31 1.12 9.09
CA VAL A 106 -5.36 1.29 8.07
C VAL A 106 -6.69 0.73 8.55
N ARG A 107 -6.72 -0.43 9.21
CA ARG A 107 -7.95 -0.98 9.81
C ARG A 107 -8.59 -0.02 10.82
N ARG A 108 -7.80 0.55 11.74
CA ARG A 108 -8.31 1.46 12.79
C ARG A 108 -8.79 2.79 12.20
N ILE A 109 -8.02 3.33 11.27
CA ILE A 109 -8.36 4.55 10.52
C ILE A 109 -9.63 4.31 9.71
N GLY A 110 -9.72 3.17 9.01
CA GLY A 110 -10.86 2.79 8.19
C GLY A 110 -12.15 2.62 8.99
N ARG A 111 -12.08 2.08 10.22
CA ARG A 111 -13.21 2.06 11.16
C ARG A 111 -13.72 3.45 11.50
N ARG A 112 -12.82 4.38 11.80
CA ARG A 112 -13.17 5.77 12.16
C ARG A 112 -13.77 6.52 10.97
N LEU A 113 -13.28 6.24 9.76
CA LEU A 113 -13.71 6.89 8.52
C LEU A 113 -14.89 6.21 7.82
N GLY A 114 -15.32 5.04 8.31
CA GLY A 114 -16.41 4.26 7.69
C GLY A 114 -16.04 3.69 6.31
N LEU A 115 -14.79 3.30 6.10
CA LEU A 115 -14.36 2.72 4.82
C LEU A 115 -15.05 1.39 4.54
N SER A 116 -15.36 1.16 3.26
CA SER A 116 -15.87 -0.13 2.79
C SER A 116 -14.83 -1.24 2.94
N ALA A 117 -15.28 -2.49 2.84
CA ALA A 117 -14.38 -3.64 2.85
C ALA A 117 -13.42 -3.64 1.65
N GLY A 118 -13.91 -3.30 0.45
CA GLY A 118 -13.06 -3.22 -0.74
C GLY A 118 -11.98 -2.15 -0.64
N GLU A 119 -12.35 -0.94 -0.18
CA GLU A 119 -11.38 0.13 0.04
C GLU A 119 -10.35 -0.25 1.10
N THR A 120 -10.79 -0.84 2.21
CA THR A 120 -9.88 -1.22 3.29
C THR A 120 -8.95 -2.35 2.90
N ASP A 121 -9.42 -3.35 2.15
CA ASP A 121 -8.60 -4.44 1.63
C ASP A 121 -7.51 -3.90 0.70
N LEU A 122 -7.91 -3.09 -0.30
CA LEU A 122 -6.98 -2.45 -1.22
C LEU A 122 -5.95 -1.62 -0.45
N THR A 123 -6.37 -0.66 0.37
CA THR A 123 -5.47 0.22 1.10
C THR A 123 -4.53 -0.57 2.01
N ALA A 124 -5.05 -1.53 2.80
CA ALA A 124 -4.21 -2.33 3.70
C ALA A 124 -3.21 -3.23 2.95
N THR A 125 -3.62 -3.83 1.82
CA THR A 125 -2.73 -4.64 0.99
C THR A 125 -1.61 -3.79 0.40
N LEU A 126 -1.92 -2.63 -0.16
CA LEU A 126 -0.91 -1.75 -0.75
C LEU A 126 0.03 -1.21 0.32
N THR A 127 -0.47 -0.77 1.47
CA THR A 127 0.37 -0.35 2.61
C THR A 127 1.31 -1.47 3.08
N ALA A 128 0.84 -2.72 3.14
CA ALA A 128 1.71 -3.85 3.52
C ALA A 128 2.78 -4.20 2.48
N LEU A 129 2.56 -3.84 1.21
CA LEU A 129 3.38 -4.28 0.08
C LEU A 129 4.18 -3.17 -0.61
N HIS A 130 4.02 -1.91 -0.19
CA HIS A 130 4.52 -0.74 -0.93
C HIS A 130 6.03 -0.80 -1.25
N LEU A 131 6.86 -1.36 -0.36
CA LEU A 131 8.30 -1.48 -0.60
C LEU A 131 8.70 -2.64 -1.53
N LYS A 132 7.83 -3.64 -1.73
CA LYS A 132 8.24 -4.97 -2.17
C LYS A 132 8.70 -5.01 -3.63
N ILE A 133 8.13 -4.19 -4.51
CA ILE A 133 8.60 -4.09 -5.91
C ILE A 133 10.06 -3.62 -5.94
N GLY A 134 10.43 -2.63 -5.11
CA GLY A 134 11.80 -2.13 -5.02
C GLY A 134 12.82 -3.16 -4.50
N PHE A 135 12.35 -4.22 -3.84
CA PHE A 135 13.18 -5.32 -3.34
C PHE A 135 13.24 -6.53 -4.29
N MET A 136 12.45 -6.52 -5.36
CA MET A 136 12.51 -7.58 -6.37
C MET A 136 13.90 -7.65 -6.99
N GLY A 137 14.43 -8.88 -7.13
CA GLY A 137 15.74 -9.13 -7.73
C GLY A 137 16.95 -8.77 -6.85
N ASN A 138 16.75 -8.38 -5.59
CA ASN A 138 17.85 -8.28 -4.63
C ASN A 138 18.11 -9.65 -3.98
N PRO A 139 19.31 -10.23 -4.12
CA PRO A 139 19.61 -11.58 -3.61
C PRO A 139 19.55 -11.70 -2.09
N ARG A 140 19.53 -10.57 -1.35
CA ARG A 140 19.40 -10.54 0.11
C ARG A 140 17.96 -10.44 0.60
N THR A 141 17.00 -10.23 -0.29
CA THR A 141 15.58 -10.12 0.05
C THR A 141 14.79 -11.10 -0.81
N ASP A 142 14.27 -12.16 -0.19
CA ASP A 142 13.50 -13.18 -0.91
C ASP A 142 12.03 -12.75 -1.07
N TYR A 143 11.76 -11.91 -2.08
CA TYR A 143 10.41 -11.63 -2.55
C TYR A 143 10.33 -11.87 -4.06
N PRO A 144 10.14 -13.14 -4.50
CA PRO A 144 9.99 -13.43 -5.92
C PRO A 144 8.71 -12.78 -6.45
N PRO A 145 8.71 -12.33 -7.72
CA PRO A 145 7.59 -11.58 -8.28
C PRO A 145 6.28 -12.38 -8.25
N GLU A 146 6.32 -13.70 -8.34
CA GLU A 146 5.14 -14.57 -8.29
C GLU A 146 4.51 -14.58 -6.89
N ARG A 147 5.34 -14.53 -5.84
CA ARG A 147 4.86 -14.41 -4.45
C ARG A 147 4.24 -13.04 -4.23
N LEU A 148 4.88 -11.98 -4.74
CA LEU A 148 4.34 -10.63 -4.64
C LEU A 148 3.01 -10.50 -5.38
N ALA A 149 2.91 -11.04 -6.59
CA ALA A 149 1.69 -11.04 -7.39
C ALA A 149 0.54 -11.74 -6.66
N ARG A 150 0.78 -12.91 -6.06
CA ARG A 150 -0.22 -13.60 -5.22
C ARG A 150 -0.62 -12.79 -3.99
N ALA A 151 0.34 -12.12 -3.36
CA ALA A 151 0.10 -11.28 -2.19
C ALA A 151 -0.71 -10.01 -2.53
N ALA A 152 -0.46 -9.39 -3.68
CA ALA A 152 -1.22 -8.25 -4.18
C ALA A 152 -2.62 -8.68 -4.67
N GLY A 153 -2.73 -9.89 -5.23
CA GLY A 153 -3.96 -10.44 -5.77
C GLY A 153 -4.58 -9.49 -6.80
N PRO A 154 -5.84 -9.08 -6.63
CA PRO A 154 -6.51 -8.21 -7.61
C PRO A 154 -5.88 -6.81 -7.69
N PHE A 155 -5.03 -6.41 -6.74
CA PHE A 155 -4.52 -5.03 -6.60
C PHE A 155 -3.11 -4.80 -7.19
N GLY A 156 -2.68 -5.65 -8.13
CA GLY A 156 -1.35 -5.55 -8.73
C GLY A 156 -1.14 -4.29 -9.56
N GLU A 157 -2.19 -3.79 -10.23
CA GLU A 157 -2.10 -2.58 -11.05
C GLU A 157 -1.84 -1.36 -10.15
N GLU A 158 -2.60 -1.24 -9.06
CA GLU A 158 -2.53 -0.18 -8.08
C GLU A 158 -1.20 -0.22 -7.29
N LEU A 159 -0.69 -1.41 -6.99
CA LEU A 159 0.62 -1.57 -6.34
C LEU A 159 1.77 -1.04 -7.22
N ALA A 160 1.71 -1.26 -8.54
CA ALA A 160 2.71 -0.76 -9.47
C ALA A 160 2.69 0.78 -9.53
N VAL A 161 1.49 1.39 -9.57
CA VAL A 161 1.33 2.84 -9.54
C VAL A 161 1.86 3.44 -8.24
N LEU A 162 1.47 2.89 -7.08
CA LEU A 162 1.94 3.37 -5.78
C LEU A 162 3.47 3.28 -5.67
N SER A 163 4.05 2.14 -6.05
CA SER A 163 5.49 1.92 -6.00
C SER A 163 6.26 2.88 -6.92
N TRP A 164 5.70 3.21 -8.08
CA TRP A 164 6.30 4.17 -9.00
C TRP A 164 6.25 5.60 -8.44
N ALA A 165 5.09 6.03 -7.95
CA ALA A 165 4.89 7.34 -7.34
C ALA A 165 5.80 7.54 -6.11
N ASP A 166 5.89 6.53 -5.23
CA ASP A 166 6.78 6.53 -4.06
C ASP A 166 8.25 6.74 -4.46
N ARG A 167 8.70 5.99 -5.48
CA ARG A 167 10.07 6.15 -6.00
C ARG A 167 10.32 7.54 -6.58
N LEU A 168 9.36 8.12 -7.29
CA LEU A 168 9.49 9.47 -7.85
C LEU A 168 9.54 10.54 -6.77
N ALA A 169 8.79 10.38 -5.68
CA ALA A 169 8.79 11.30 -4.55
C ALA A 169 10.09 11.23 -3.73
N ALA A 170 10.79 10.09 -3.75
CA ALA A 170 12.09 9.90 -3.09
C ALA A 170 13.25 10.58 -3.86
N GLN A 171 13.22 11.90 -4.08
CA GLN A 171 14.26 12.67 -4.80
C GLN A 171 15.44 13.11 -3.92
N GLY A 172 15.96 12.23 -3.06
CA GLY A 172 17.15 12.57 -2.29
C GLY A 172 18.39 12.82 -3.16
N PRO A 173 19.46 13.43 -2.62
CA PRO A 173 20.69 13.79 -3.36
C PRO A 173 21.40 12.61 -4.07
N ARG A 174 21.04 11.38 -3.70
CA ARG A 174 21.59 10.13 -4.24
C ARG A 174 20.74 9.49 -5.33
N LEU A 175 19.57 10.04 -5.64
CA LEU A 175 18.71 9.53 -6.70
C LEU A 175 19.32 9.90 -8.07
N LYS A 176 19.61 8.88 -8.88
CA LYS A 176 20.15 9.03 -10.23
C LYS A 176 19.09 8.60 -11.26
N PRO A 177 19.12 9.13 -12.50
CA PRO A 177 18.20 8.71 -13.56
C PRO A 177 18.20 7.19 -13.82
N GLU A 178 19.34 6.52 -13.60
CA GLU A 178 19.44 5.05 -13.69
C GLU A 178 18.60 4.32 -12.63
N HIS A 179 18.45 4.86 -11.43
CA HIS A 179 17.61 4.28 -10.39
C HIS A 179 16.12 4.36 -10.74
N LEU A 180 15.72 5.43 -11.43
CA LEU A 180 14.36 5.61 -11.93
C LEU A 180 14.06 4.61 -13.05
N ARG A 181 14.93 4.53 -14.07
CA ARG A 181 14.77 3.54 -15.17
C ARG A 181 14.69 2.12 -14.64
N ARG A 182 15.57 1.74 -13.72
CA ARG A 182 15.55 0.41 -13.11
C ARG A 182 14.23 0.14 -12.37
N HIS A 183 13.69 1.14 -11.67
CA HIS A 183 12.43 0.94 -10.93
C HIS A 183 11.22 0.84 -11.85
N GLU A 184 11.22 1.62 -12.95
CA GLU A 184 10.22 1.52 -14.02
C GLU A 184 10.21 0.10 -14.63
N GLU A 185 11.39 -0.48 -14.88
CA GLU A 185 11.56 -1.87 -15.33
C GLU A 185 11.04 -2.89 -14.30
N LEU A 186 11.27 -2.66 -13.00
CA LEU A 186 10.74 -3.52 -11.93
C LEU A 186 9.21 -3.48 -11.88
N CYS A 187 8.59 -2.29 -11.96
CA CYS A 187 7.14 -2.15 -12.02
C CYS A 187 6.56 -2.87 -13.25
N THR A 188 7.18 -2.68 -14.42
CA THR A 188 6.74 -3.32 -15.67
C THR A 188 6.91 -4.84 -15.64
N TRP A 189 8.00 -5.33 -15.05
CA TRP A 189 8.21 -6.77 -14.84
C TRP A 189 7.19 -7.35 -13.88
N PHE A 190 6.93 -6.69 -12.75
CA PHE A 190 5.91 -7.09 -11.80
C PHE A 190 4.52 -7.17 -12.44
N LEU A 191 4.11 -6.16 -13.22
CA LEU A 191 2.83 -6.15 -13.92
C LEU A 191 2.69 -7.33 -14.88
N ARG A 192 3.74 -7.67 -15.64
CA ARG A 192 3.75 -8.84 -16.53
C ARG A 192 3.52 -10.14 -15.76
N VAL A 193 4.22 -10.32 -14.64
CA VAL A 193 4.05 -11.52 -13.79
C VAL A 193 2.66 -11.56 -13.16
N SER A 194 2.19 -10.44 -12.61
CA SER A 194 0.88 -10.32 -11.98
C SER A 194 -0.26 -10.68 -12.94
N ARG A 195 -0.23 -10.11 -14.16
CA ARG A 195 -1.21 -10.40 -15.22
C ARG A 195 -1.14 -11.86 -15.69
N GLY A 196 0.06 -12.42 -15.79
CA GLY A 196 0.26 -13.82 -16.19
C GLY A 196 -0.24 -14.86 -15.17
N LEU A 197 -0.30 -14.49 -13.89
CA LEU A 197 -0.85 -15.33 -12.82
C LEU A 197 -2.37 -15.13 -12.60
N GLY A 198 -2.96 -14.10 -13.23
CA GLY A 198 -4.37 -13.79 -13.11
C GLY A 198 -5.28 -14.74 -13.94
N PRO A 199 -6.61 -14.60 -13.81
CA PRO A 199 -7.30 -13.58 -13.01
C PRO A 199 -7.16 -13.87 -11.50
N HIS A 200 -6.94 -12.81 -10.72
CA HIS A 200 -6.93 -12.91 -9.27
C HIS A 200 -8.35 -12.72 -8.75
N PRO A 201 -8.89 -13.65 -7.94
CA PRO A 201 -10.24 -13.54 -7.44
C PRO A 201 -10.37 -12.32 -6.50
N VAL A 202 -11.39 -11.51 -6.73
CA VAL A 202 -11.80 -10.47 -5.79
C VAL A 202 -12.54 -11.15 -4.63
N PRO A 203 -12.22 -10.85 -3.36
CA PRO A 203 -12.95 -11.42 -2.23
C PRO A 203 -14.44 -11.08 -2.28
N ASP A 204 -15.27 -12.06 -1.94
CA ASP A 204 -16.68 -11.81 -1.64
C ASP A 204 -16.81 -11.23 -0.22
N TYR A 205 -16.79 -9.91 -0.15
CA TYR A 205 -16.90 -9.19 1.11
C TYR A 205 -18.27 -9.39 1.78
N ALA A 206 -19.34 -9.54 0.99
CA ALA A 206 -20.70 -9.73 1.51
C ALA A 206 -20.86 -11.11 2.17
N ALA A 207 -20.30 -12.16 1.58
CA ALA A 207 -20.26 -13.49 2.21
C ALA A 207 -19.48 -13.49 3.55
N SER A 208 -18.51 -12.58 3.68
CA SER A 208 -17.67 -12.45 4.89
C SER A 208 -18.39 -11.73 6.05
N GLU A 209 -19.38 -10.88 5.76
CA GLU A 209 -20.21 -10.21 6.78
C GLU A 209 -20.96 -11.21 7.68
N GLY A 210 -21.40 -12.34 7.12
CA GLY A 210 -22.07 -13.40 7.88
C GLY A 210 -21.14 -14.22 8.79
N THR A 211 -19.82 -14.16 8.55
CA THR A 211 -18.82 -14.99 9.25
C THR A 211 -18.10 -14.22 10.37
N ILE A 212 -18.05 -12.89 10.29
CA ILE A 212 -17.48 -12.02 11.32
C ILE A 212 -18.62 -11.25 12.00
N PRO A 213 -19.20 -11.77 13.10
CA PRO A 213 -20.29 -11.10 13.77
C PRO A 213 -19.83 -9.72 14.24
N SER A 214 -20.57 -8.66 13.89
CA SER A 214 -20.30 -7.25 14.22
C SER A 214 -19.04 -6.61 13.60
N GLY A 215 -18.42 -7.22 12.58
CA GLY A 215 -17.30 -6.61 11.86
C GLY A 215 -17.75 -5.42 11.01
N SER A 216 -17.07 -4.28 11.11
CA SER A 216 -17.29 -3.17 10.15
C SER A 216 -16.71 -3.53 8.77
N GLY A 217 -17.05 -2.76 7.73
CA GLY A 217 -16.42 -2.91 6.40
C GLY A 217 -14.88 -2.94 6.51
N ALA A 218 -14.31 -2.06 7.33
CA ALA A 218 -12.87 -2.04 7.59
C ALA A 218 -12.31 -3.32 8.25
N ASP A 219 -13.09 -4.01 9.09
CA ASP A 219 -12.68 -5.30 9.66
C ASP A 219 -12.62 -6.40 8.61
N ILE A 220 -13.64 -6.46 7.76
CA ILE A 220 -13.76 -7.46 6.71
C ILE A 220 -12.68 -7.26 5.66
N GLY A 221 -12.48 -6.02 5.22
CA GLY A 221 -11.43 -5.67 4.25
C GLY A 221 -10.04 -5.99 4.76
N TYR A 222 -9.74 -5.62 6.01
CA TYR A 222 -8.46 -5.95 6.64
C TYR A 222 -8.27 -7.47 6.77
N ALA A 223 -9.31 -8.22 7.13
CA ALA A 223 -9.23 -9.67 7.23
C ALA A 223 -8.94 -10.33 5.86
N ALA A 224 -9.59 -9.86 4.79
CA ALA A 224 -9.34 -10.31 3.42
C ALA A 224 -7.89 -10.04 2.99
N SER A 225 -7.40 -8.82 3.23
CA SER A 225 -6.02 -8.42 2.98
C SER A 225 -5.04 -9.33 3.73
N HIS A 226 -5.24 -9.49 5.04
CA HIS A 226 -4.36 -10.28 5.89
C HIS A 226 -4.32 -11.76 5.50
N HIS A 227 -5.49 -12.34 5.17
CA HIS A 227 -5.58 -13.72 4.70
C HIS A 227 -4.79 -13.91 3.40
N ARG A 228 -4.92 -12.99 2.44
CA ARG A 228 -4.17 -13.03 1.17
C ARG A 228 -2.66 -12.97 1.41
N LEU A 229 -2.21 -12.07 2.29
CA LEU A 229 -0.80 -11.93 2.64
C LEU A 229 -0.22 -13.19 3.30
N LEU A 230 -0.99 -13.85 4.17
CA LEU A 230 -0.62 -15.12 4.78
C LEU A 230 -0.57 -16.26 3.75
N ALA A 231 -1.61 -16.40 2.92
CA ALA A 231 -1.67 -17.42 1.90
C ALA A 231 -0.46 -17.35 0.94
N ALA A 232 -0.06 -16.14 0.53
CA ALA A 232 1.09 -15.92 -0.33
C ALA A 232 2.44 -16.32 0.32
N ARG A 233 2.54 -16.35 1.66
CA ARG A 233 3.74 -16.81 2.38
C ARG A 233 3.85 -18.33 2.49
N GLY A 234 2.89 -19.08 1.93
CA GLY A 234 2.84 -20.54 2.05
C GLY A 234 2.26 -21.02 3.39
N THR A 235 1.69 -20.13 4.21
CA THR A 235 1.00 -20.51 5.45
C THR A 235 -0.48 -20.85 5.22
N GLY A 236 -0.97 -20.79 3.97
CA GLY A 236 -2.33 -21.15 3.59
C GLY A 236 -2.68 -22.63 3.79
N ASP A 237 -1.66 -23.49 3.92
CA ASP A 237 -1.82 -24.92 4.23
C ASP A 237 -1.82 -25.21 5.74
N ASN A 238 -1.86 -24.19 6.60
CA ASN A 238 -2.02 -24.41 8.04
C ASN A 238 -3.48 -24.84 8.33
N PRO A 239 -3.71 -26.07 8.85
CA PRO A 239 -5.05 -26.60 9.14
C PRO A 239 -5.88 -25.74 10.11
N ALA A 240 -5.24 -24.81 10.83
CA ALA A 240 -5.90 -23.84 11.69
C ALA A 240 -6.69 -22.76 10.94
N PHE A 241 -6.34 -22.45 9.67
CA PHE A 241 -6.97 -21.39 8.86
C PHE A 241 -7.83 -21.91 7.70
N THR A 242 -7.84 -23.23 7.46
CA THR A 242 -8.66 -23.91 6.43
C THR A 242 -10.17 -23.94 6.76
N ARG A 243 -10.62 -23.18 7.77
CA ARG A 243 -12.01 -23.06 8.19
C ARG A 243 -12.77 -21.90 7.56
N LEU A 244 -12.19 -21.20 6.58
CA LEU A 244 -12.97 -20.32 5.70
C LEU A 244 -13.50 -21.15 4.52
N PRO A 245 -14.83 -21.14 4.26
CA PRO A 245 -15.43 -21.98 3.24
C PRO A 245 -14.88 -21.60 1.85
N ARG A 246 -14.39 -22.61 1.12
CA ARG A 246 -14.09 -22.48 -0.31
C ARG A 246 -15.43 -22.35 -1.06
N PRO A 247 -15.61 -21.36 -1.95
CA PRO A 247 -16.80 -21.33 -2.81
C PRO A 247 -16.80 -22.56 -3.73
N LEU A 248 -17.99 -23.15 -3.88
CA LEU A 248 -18.28 -24.21 -4.86
C LEU A 248 -18.21 -23.67 -6.28
#